data_AF-A0A8X7BN68-F1
#
_entry.id   AF-A0A8X7BN68-F1
#
_cell.length_a   1.000
_cell.length_b   1.000
_cell.length_c   1.000
_cell.angle_alpha   90.00
_cell.angle_beta   90.00
_cell.angle_gamma   90.00
#
_symmetry.space_group_name_H-M   'P 1'
#
loop_
_entity.id
_entity.type
_entity.pdbx_description
1 polymer ?
#
loop_
_entity_poly.entity_id
_entity_poly.type
_entity_poly.pdbx_seq_one_letter_code
_entity_poly.pdbx_strand_id
1 'polypeptide(L)'
;MIWAKCPKEIFVNKRRVKRAVIEAVCEFNKGIIRTIVETQKALGVPSGGSTKQLATILDYRKQQFRNRRQYTSYKLALKLIKKEIHRKELLAKKREGMTYGAGQF
;
A
#
# COMPACT_ATOMS: atom_id res chain seq x y z
N MET A 1 7.39 -18.90 3.17
CA MET A 1 6.03 -19.48 3.13
C MET A 1 5.42 -19.54 1.73
N ILE A 2 5.28 -18.44 0.97
CA ILE A 2 4.75 -18.50 -0.41
C ILE A 2 5.60 -19.44 -1.27
N TRP A 3 6.93 -19.28 -1.23
CA TRP A 3 7.88 -20.12 -1.97
C TRP A 3 7.98 -21.56 -1.44
N ALA A 4 7.57 -21.80 -0.19
CA ALA A 4 7.45 -23.17 0.33
C ALA A 4 6.24 -23.89 -0.31
N LYS A 5 5.17 -23.16 -0.63
CA LYS A 5 3.96 -23.69 -1.30
C LYS A 5 4.02 -23.62 -2.82
N CYS A 6 4.82 -22.70 -3.36
CA CYS A 6 5.04 -22.45 -4.78
C CYS A 6 6.56 -22.29 -5.03
N PRO A 7 7.32 -23.40 -5.07
CA PRO A 7 8.75 -23.34 -5.34
C PRO A 7 9.03 -22.67 -6.69
N LYS A 8 10.16 -21.97 -6.81
CA LYS A 8 10.51 -21.17 -8.00
C LYS A 8 11.02 -22.03 -9.16
N GLU A 9 11.48 -23.22 -8.82
CA GLU A 9 12.14 -24.18 -9.70
C GLU A 9 11.11 -24.94 -10.55
N ILE A 10 9.82 -24.88 -10.18
CA ILE A 10 8.74 -25.56 -10.89
C ILE A 10 7.71 -24.55 -11.40
N PHE A 11 7.09 -24.88 -12.54
CA PHE A 11 5.99 -24.08 -13.06
C PHE A 11 4.73 -24.29 -12.20
N VAL A 12 4.25 -23.21 -11.59
CA VAL A 12 3.06 -23.24 -10.73
C VAL A 12 1.95 -22.41 -11.36
N ASN A 13 0.72 -22.94 -11.39
CA ASN A 13 -0.40 -22.22 -11.96
C ASN A 13 -0.68 -20.89 -11.21
N LYS A 14 -1.16 -19.89 -11.95
CA LYS A 14 -1.44 -18.54 -11.41
C LYS A 14 -2.43 -18.56 -10.24
N ARG A 15 -3.39 -19.48 -10.24
CA ARG A 15 -4.42 -19.60 -9.18
C ARG A 15 -3.80 -20.00 -7.84
N ARG A 16 -2.86 -20.94 -7.85
CA ARG A 16 -2.15 -21.42 -6.66
C ARG A 16 -1.23 -20.35 -6.10
N VAL A 17 -0.50 -19.63 -6.95
CA VAL A 17 0.30 -18.47 -6.52
C VAL A 17 -0.59 -17.42 -5.84
N LYS A 18 -1.75 -17.08 -6.44
CA LYS A 18 -2.70 -16.13 -5.83
C LYS A 18 -3.19 -16.59 -4.45
N ARG A 19 -3.54 -17.88 -4.28
CA ARG A 19 -3.95 -18.42 -2.97
C ARG A 19 -2.82 -18.31 -1.95
N ALA A 20 -1.61 -18.73 -2.30
CA ALA A 20 -0.46 -18.64 -1.40
C ALA A 20 -0.15 -17.19 -0.98
N VAL A 21 -0.30 -16.23 -1.90
CA VAL A 21 -0.17 -14.79 -1.59
C VAL A 21 -1.27 -14.33 -0.63
N ILE A 22 -2.54 -14.69 -0.87
CA ILE A 22 -3.65 -14.32 0.01
C ILE A 22 -3.43 -14.89 1.41
N GLU A 23 -3.07 -16.16 1.52
CA GLU A 23 -2.77 -16.81 2.81
C GLU A 23 -1.64 -16.09 3.54
N ALA A 24 -0.54 -15.75 2.84
CA ALA A 24 0.54 -14.99 3.43
C ALA A 24 0.11 -13.59 3.89
N VAL A 25 -0.71 -12.89 3.10
CA VAL A 25 -1.26 -11.60 3.52
C VAL A 25 -2.14 -11.78 4.76
N CYS A 26 -3.00 -12.79 4.82
CA CYS A 26 -3.84 -13.05 5.99
C CYS A 26 -3.01 -13.35 7.25
N GLU A 27 -1.90 -14.07 7.11
CA GLU A 27 -1.04 -14.43 8.23
C GLU A 27 -0.26 -13.24 8.80
N PHE A 28 0.26 -12.36 7.94
CA PHE A 28 1.13 -11.26 8.35
C PHE A 28 0.42 -9.91 8.49
N ASN A 29 -0.71 -9.68 7.83
CA ASN A 29 -1.48 -8.44 7.94
C ASN A 29 -2.47 -8.50 9.13
N LYS A 30 -1.92 -8.66 10.33
CA LYS A 30 -2.68 -8.84 11.59
C LYS A 30 -3.32 -7.55 12.14
N GLY A 31 -3.03 -6.39 11.56
CA GLY A 31 -3.43 -5.08 12.08
C GLY A 31 -2.40 -4.48 13.04
N ILE A 32 -2.38 -3.15 13.14
CA ILE A 32 -1.39 -2.38 13.91
C ILE A 32 -1.45 -2.74 15.39
N ILE A 33 -2.66 -2.86 15.96
CA ILE A 33 -2.82 -3.20 17.38
C ILE A 33 -2.20 -4.56 17.72
N ARG A 34 -2.48 -5.57 16.89
CA ARG A 34 -1.99 -6.93 17.11
C ARG A 34 -0.49 -7.02 16.89
N THR A 35 0.04 -6.34 15.87
CA THR A 35 1.49 -6.23 15.66
C THR A 35 2.19 -5.60 16.86
N ILE A 36 1.69 -4.48 17.38
CA ILE A 36 2.31 -3.79 18.53
C ILE A 36 2.30 -4.68 19.77
N VAL A 37 1.16 -5.31 20.08
CA VAL A 37 1.04 -6.20 21.26
C VAL A 37 1.97 -7.40 21.15
N GLU A 38 2.01 -8.06 19.98
CA GLU A 38 2.90 -9.22 19.75
C GLU A 38 4.38 -8.80 19.85
N THR A 39 4.75 -7.64 19.30
CA THR A 39 6.14 -7.13 19.33
C THR A 39 6.57 -6.74 20.73
N GLN A 40 5.73 -6.01 21.47
CA GLN A 40 6.02 -5.62 22.85
C GLN A 40 6.13 -6.83 23.77
N LYS A 41 5.24 -7.82 23.61
CA LYS A 41 5.32 -9.10 24.32
C LYS A 41 6.63 -9.82 24.03
N ALA A 42 7.07 -9.88 22.77
CA ALA A 42 8.33 -10.51 22.39
C ALA A 42 9.56 -9.80 22.98
N LEU A 43 9.46 -8.48 23.20
CA LEU A 43 10.50 -7.66 23.84
C LEU A 43 10.41 -7.62 25.37
N GLY A 44 9.44 -8.31 25.98
CA GLY A 44 9.20 -8.26 27.43
C GLY A 44 8.68 -6.91 27.93
N VAL A 45 8.19 -6.04 27.04
CA VAL A 45 7.69 -4.70 27.36
C VAL A 45 6.16 -4.76 27.53
N PRO A 46 5.59 -4.21 28.61
CA PRO A 46 4.15 -4.15 28.77
C PRO A 46 3.52 -3.19 27.76
N SER A 47 2.44 -3.62 27.12
CA SER A 47 1.65 -2.76 26.24
C SER A 47 0.83 -1.76 27.05
N GLY A 48 1.30 -0.52 27.14
CA GLY A 48 0.60 0.58 27.82
C GLY A 48 -0.77 0.90 27.20
N GLY A 49 -1.70 1.36 28.03
CA GLY A 49 -3.09 1.67 27.62
C GLY A 49 -3.17 2.71 26.49
N SER A 50 -2.42 3.81 26.61
CA SER A 50 -2.37 4.87 25.59
C SER A 50 -1.82 4.36 24.25
N THR A 51 -0.83 3.46 24.28
CA THR A 51 -0.28 2.84 23.07
C THR A 51 -1.32 1.98 22.36
N LYS A 52 -2.10 1.18 23.11
CA LYS A 52 -3.20 0.39 22.55
C LYS A 52 -4.28 1.28 21.95
N GLN A 53 -4.66 2.36 22.65
CA GLN A 53 -5.67 3.30 22.15
C GLN A 53 -5.23 3.99 20.86
N LEU A 54 -3.98 4.44 20.79
CA LEU A 54 -3.41 5.02 19.58
C LEU A 54 -3.41 4.00 18.42
N ALA A 55 -3.01 2.76 18.70
CA ALA A 55 -3.01 1.68 17.70
C ALA A 55 -4.42 1.43 17.13
N THR A 56 -5.45 1.39 17.99
CA THR A 56 -6.85 1.24 17.58
C THR A 56 -7.28 2.39 16.65
N ILE A 57 -6.95 3.63 17.00
CA ILE A 57 -7.28 4.80 16.18
C ILE A 57 -6.62 4.70 14.80
N LEU A 58 -5.35 4.28 14.75
CA LEU A 58 -4.62 4.13 13.48
C LEU A 58 -5.22 3.03 12.60
N ASP A 59 -5.57 1.87 13.18
CA ASP A 59 -6.24 0.79 12.46
C ASP A 59 -7.60 1.24 11.91
N TYR A 60 -8.40 1.93 12.73
CA TYR A 60 -9.68 2.50 12.31
C TYR A 60 -9.51 3.49 11.15
N ARG A 61 -8.57 4.45 11.28
CA ARG A 61 -8.27 5.41 10.20
C ARG A 61 -7.87 4.70 8.92
N LYS A 62 -7.02 3.68 9.00
CA LYS A 62 -6.59 2.88 7.85
C LYS A 62 -7.77 2.19 7.16
N GLN A 63 -8.71 1.63 7.93
CA GLN A 63 -9.94 1.05 7.39
C GLN A 63 -10.82 2.10 6.71
N GLN A 64 -11.02 3.26 7.33
CA GLN A 64 -11.78 4.37 6.75
C GLN A 64 -11.16 4.86 5.44
N PHE A 65 -9.83 5.01 5.37
CA PHE A 65 -9.13 5.35 4.13
C PHE A 65 -9.32 4.30 3.03
N ARG A 66 -9.31 3.00 3.38
CA ARG A 66 -9.57 1.92 2.42
C ARG A 66 -11.00 1.99 1.88
N ASN A 67 -11.99 2.17 2.75
CA ASN A 67 -13.39 2.31 2.35
C ASN A 67 -13.58 3.54 1.44
N ARG A 68 -12.95 4.66 1.81
CA ARG A 68 -12.95 5.88 0.99
C ARG A 68 -12.43 5.64 -0.43
N ARG A 69 -11.35 4.87 -0.57
CA ARG A 69 -10.76 4.51 -1.88
C ARG A 69 -11.66 3.63 -2.75
N GLN A 70 -12.61 2.90 -2.16
CA GLN A 70 -13.52 2.06 -2.93
C GLN A 70 -14.61 2.87 -3.63
N TYR A 71 -15.00 4.03 -3.09
CA TYR A 71 -16.04 4.87 -3.68
C TYR A 71 -15.64 5.36 -5.08
N THR A 72 -16.63 5.35 -5.98
CA THR A 72 -16.50 5.84 -7.35
C THR A 72 -16.16 7.33 -7.39
N SER A 73 -16.75 8.14 -6.51
CA SER A 73 -16.46 9.57 -6.36
C SER A 73 -14.98 9.85 -6.07
N TYR A 74 -14.36 9.07 -5.19
CA TYR A 74 -12.93 9.19 -4.88
C TYR A 74 -12.06 8.85 -6.10
N LYS A 75 -12.41 7.79 -6.84
CA LYS A 75 -11.69 7.40 -8.07
C LYS A 75 -11.81 8.48 -9.15
N LEU A 76 -12.99 9.08 -9.31
CA LEU A 76 -13.23 10.19 -10.23
C LEU A 76 -12.41 11.42 -9.83
N ALA A 77 -12.44 11.81 -8.56
CA ALA A 77 -11.64 12.92 -8.04
C ALA A 77 -10.13 12.72 -8.31
N LEU A 78 -9.59 11.52 -8.05
CA LEU A 78 -8.20 11.21 -8.38
C LEU A 78 -7.90 11.31 -9.88
N LYS A 79 -8.82 10.88 -10.75
CA LYS A 79 -8.66 11.01 -12.20
C LYS A 79 -8.60 12.47 -12.64
N LEU A 80 -9.43 13.33 -12.04
CA LEU A 80 -9.41 14.78 -12.30
C LEU A 80 -8.11 15.43 -11.82
N ILE A 81 -7.68 15.12 -10.60
CA ILE A 81 -6.40 15.61 -10.06
C ILE A 81 -5.23 15.23 -10.97
N LYS A 82 -5.17 13.96 -11.40
CA LYS A 82 -4.11 13.50 -12.32
C LYS A 82 -4.13 14.24 -13.66
N LYS A 83 -5.33 14.48 -14.22
CA LYS A 83 -5.47 15.26 -15.46
C LYS A 83 -4.94 16.68 -15.29
N GLU A 84 -5.25 17.32 -14.17
CA GLU A 84 -4.82 18.69 -13.91
C GLU A 84 -3.30 18.79 -13.68
N ILE A 85 -2.71 17.84 -12.95
CA ILE A 85 -1.24 17.72 -12.82
C ILE A 85 -0.60 17.59 -14.21
N HIS A 86 -1.10 16.67 -15.03
CA HIS A 86 -0.58 16.46 -16.37
C HIS A 86 -0.73 17.71 -17.27
N ARG A 87 -1.87 18.41 -17.17
CA ARG A 87 -2.08 19.68 -17.88
C ARG A 87 -1.05 20.72 -17.47
N LYS A 88 -0.76 20.85 -16.18
CA LYS A 88 0.27 21.75 -15.66
C LYS A 88 1.66 21.38 -16.17
N GLU A 89 2.02 20.10 -16.17
CA GLU A 89 3.28 19.61 -16.74
C GLU A 89 3.41 19.96 -18.22
N LEU A 90 2.34 19.76 -19.01
CA LEU A 90 2.34 20.13 -20.43
C LEU A 90 2.49 21.64 -20.65
N LEU A 91 1.84 22.46 -19.82
CA LEU A 91 1.98 23.91 -19.87
C LEU A 91 3.40 24.36 -19.47
N ALA A 92 4.00 23.75 -18.46
CA ALA A 92 5.38 24.00 -18.07
C ALA A 92 6.34 23.67 -19.23
N LYS A 93 6.22 22.48 -19.82
CA LYS A 93 7.01 22.08 -21.01
C LYS A 93 6.84 23.04 -22.19
N LYS A 94 5.61 23.53 -22.45
CA LYS A 94 5.37 24.52 -23.50
C LYS A 94 6.01 25.87 -23.21
N ARG A 95 6.06 26.30 -21.93
CA ARG A 95 6.73 27.53 -21.51
C ARG A 95 8.25 27.43 -21.59
N GLU A 96 8.80 26.26 -21.27
CA GLU A 96 10.24 26.00 -21.27
C GLU A 96 10.83 25.90 -22.69
N GLY A 97 10.01 25.66 -23.73
CA GLY A 97 10.46 25.51 -25.11
C GLY A 97 11.11 24.16 -25.39
N MET A 98 11.68 23.96 -26.59
CA MET A 98 12.44 22.72 -26.89
C MET A 98 13.72 22.71 -26.06
N THR A 99 13.71 21.94 -24.97
CA THR A 99 14.89 21.58 -24.20
C THR A 99 15.44 20.26 -24.74
N TYR A 100 16.77 20.16 -24.91
CA TYR A 100 17.43 18.95 -25.37
C TYR A 100 17.03 17.76 -24.49
N GLY A 101 16.66 16.65 -25.12
CA GLY A 101 16.36 15.41 -24.40
C GLY A 101 17.60 14.90 -23.66
N ALA A 102 17.39 14.13 -22.59
CA ALA A 102 18.49 13.46 -21.91
C ALA A 102 19.29 12.61 -22.92
N GLY A 103 20.56 12.94 -23.13
CA GLY A 103 21.45 12.26 -24.08
C GLY A 103 21.44 12.81 -25.51
N GLN A 104 20.86 13.98 -25.77
CA GLN A 104 20.98 14.66 -27.06
C GLN A 104 22.07 15.74 -26.99
N PHE A 105 23.28 15.37 -27.43
CA PHE A 105 24.40 16.26 -27.79
C PHE A 105 24.92 15.82 -29.16
#